data_AF-K2M9Q8-F1
#
_entry.id   AF-K2M9Q8-F1
#
_cell.length_a   1.000
_cell.length_b   1.000
_cell.length_c   1.000
_cell.angle_alpha   90.00
_cell.angle_beta   90.00
_cell.angle_gamma   90.00
#
_symmetry.space_group_name_H-M   'P 1'
#
loop_
_entity.id
_entity.type
_entity.pdbx_description
1 polymer ?
#
loop_
_entity_poly.entity_id
_entity_poly.type
_entity_poly.pdbx_seq_one_letter_code
_entity_poly.pdbx_strand_id
1 'polypeptide(L)'
;MSWTTRCFYGPLHEVADPLVLRRVMMRFWSPFCRGLVGPDLHTYDFKKVFDSIRTCDSDFTCQVNGQVGNARLIEDFFIFVLCGFDFVDVKVEKLSVTDVASDPCNFRGAYTLAHTRPFLGWIPSRAAHSLGTAPSDNKPDVCNDKNIDGPGSEEQTSGANSLISSRGLSLEQQTRLLKVPFSARMEGSESGISHIILRSPVVDVIMGSHDCPATLQSCLKSDEALKAVVTLRRANVRPELITDKALIEITAKKESWASALGIL
;
A
#
# COMPACT_ATOMS: atom_id res chain seq x y z
N MET A 1 9.47 55.31 16.94
CA MET A 1 9.39 53.93 17.47
C MET A 1 10.24 53.06 16.57
N SER A 2 11.38 52.58 17.08
CA SER A 2 12.40 51.85 16.32
C SER A 2 12.15 50.35 16.46
N TRP A 3 12.00 49.63 15.35
CA TRP A 3 11.88 48.19 15.33
C TRP A 3 13.28 47.58 15.25
N THR A 4 13.73 46.97 16.34
CA THR A 4 14.99 46.24 16.40
C THR A 4 14.74 44.82 15.89
N THR A 5 15.23 44.51 14.69
CA THR A 5 15.24 43.15 14.14
C THR A 5 16.22 42.31 14.96
N ARG A 6 15.69 41.46 15.86
CA ARG A 6 16.49 40.41 16.49
C ARG A 6 16.65 39.26 15.50
N CYS A 7 17.80 39.18 14.86
CA CYS A 7 18.24 37.98 14.17
C CYS A 7 18.47 36.89 15.23
N PHE A 8 17.56 35.91 15.29
CA PHE A 8 17.82 34.67 16.01
C PHE A 8 18.77 33.82 15.15
N TYR A 9 20.05 33.84 15.49
CA TYR A 9 20.96 32.78 15.09
C TYR A 9 20.57 31.53 15.87
N GLY A 10 19.82 30.62 15.24
CA GLY A 10 19.65 29.26 15.74
C GLY A 10 20.99 28.52 15.72
N PRO A 11 21.21 27.53 16.60
CA PRO A 11 22.44 26.74 16.60
C PRO A 11 22.62 26.07 15.23
N LEU A 12 23.86 26.02 14.74
CA LEU A 12 24.25 25.20 13.59
C LEU A 12 23.69 23.78 13.81
N HIS A 13 22.75 23.38 12.96
CA HIS A 13 22.20 22.03 12.96
C HIS A 13 23.37 21.05 12.88
N GLU A 14 23.54 20.25 13.92
CA GLU A 14 24.42 19.09 13.90
C GLU A 14 23.87 18.15 12.82
N VAL A 15 24.49 18.17 11.64
CA VAL A 15 24.06 17.37 10.50
C VAL A 15 24.24 15.92 10.90
N ALA A 16 23.14 15.20 11.05
CA ALA A 16 23.18 13.78 11.39
C ALA A 16 24.11 13.02 10.45
N ASP A 17 24.90 12.10 11.00
CA ASP A 17 25.78 11.21 10.23
C ASP A 17 25.00 10.60 9.05
N PRO A 18 25.46 10.77 7.78
CA PRO A 18 24.83 10.19 6.61
C PRO A 18 24.48 8.70 6.75
N LEU A 19 25.29 7.94 7.50
CA LEU A 19 25.05 6.52 7.78
C LEU A 19 23.87 6.29 8.74
N VAL A 20 23.59 7.24 9.64
CA VAL A 20 22.42 7.20 10.55
C VAL A 20 21.14 7.43 9.74
N LEU A 21 21.06 8.51 8.96
CA LEU A 21 19.88 8.80 8.15
C LEU A 21 19.59 7.69 7.12
N ARG A 22 20.63 7.09 6.54
CA ARG A 22 20.47 5.93 5.67
C ARG A 22 19.87 4.73 6.38
N ARG A 23 20.34 4.42 7.60
CA ARG A 23 19.76 3.35 8.43
C ARG A 23 18.30 3.65 8.76
N VAL A 24 17.97 4.91 9.06
CA VAL A 24 16.58 5.33 9.28
C VAL A 24 15.72 5.17 8.03
N MET A 25 16.21 5.56 6.86
CA MET A 25 15.50 5.35 5.58
C MET A 25 15.23 3.86 5.32
N MET A 26 16.21 3.00 5.55
CA MET A 26 16.00 1.55 5.43
C MET A 26 14.96 1.03 6.44
N ARG A 27 14.97 1.54 7.69
CA ARG A 27 13.96 1.20 8.69
C ARG A 27 12.57 1.69 8.30
N PHE A 28 12.45 2.90 7.74
CA PHE A 28 11.19 3.47 7.25
C PHE A 28 10.51 2.55 6.22
N TRP A 29 11.27 2.01 5.28
CA TRP A 29 10.76 1.08 4.27
C TRP A 29 10.65 -0.38 4.73
N SER A 30 11.32 -0.75 5.84
CA SER A 30 11.39 -2.14 6.33
C SER A 30 10.04 -2.85 6.55
N PRO A 31 8.93 -2.18 6.95
CA PRO A 31 7.61 -2.82 7.02
C PRO A 31 7.21 -3.54 5.73
N PHE A 32 7.55 -2.95 4.59
CA PHE A 32 7.15 -3.41 3.26
C PHE A 32 8.13 -4.40 2.62
N CYS A 33 9.26 -4.67 3.27
CA CYS A 33 10.27 -5.62 2.79
C CYS A 33 10.13 -7.03 3.41
N ARG A 34 9.10 -7.26 4.24
CA ARG A 34 8.93 -8.51 5.02
C ARG A 34 8.16 -9.61 4.28
N GLY A 35 7.71 -9.35 3.05
CA GLY A 35 6.86 -10.30 2.30
C GLY A 35 5.43 -10.44 2.86
N LEU A 36 5.01 -9.49 3.71
CA LEU A 36 3.63 -9.41 4.18
C LEU A 36 2.73 -8.87 3.07
N VAL A 37 1.49 -9.33 3.05
CA VAL A 37 0.48 -9.01 2.02
C VAL A 37 -0.83 -8.72 2.74
N GLY A 38 -1.51 -7.63 2.35
CA GLY A 38 -2.72 -7.22 3.05
C GLY A 38 -3.11 -5.77 2.76
N PRO A 39 -4.41 -5.44 2.91
CA PRO A 39 -4.90 -4.10 2.60
C PRO A 39 -4.72 -3.12 3.77
N ASP A 40 -4.36 -3.64 4.94
CA ASP A 40 -4.34 -2.89 6.17
C ASP A 40 -2.90 -2.57 6.58
N LEU A 41 -2.65 -1.29 6.83
CA LEU A 41 -1.33 -0.80 7.22
C LEU A 41 -0.84 -1.41 8.55
N HIS A 42 -1.76 -1.81 9.43
CA HIS A 42 -1.44 -2.47 10.70
C HIS A 42 -0.75 -3.83 10.49
N THR A 43 -1.09 -4.57 9.42
CA THR A 43 -0.49 -5.87 9.12
C THR A 43 1.03 -5.76 8.93
N TYR A 44 1.51 -4.60 8.47
CA TYR A 44 2.93 -4.34 8.23
C TYR A 44 3.68 -3.85 9.48
N ASP A 45 3.01 -3.65 10.62
CA ASP A 45 3.54 -2.95 11.80
C ASP A 45 4.09 -1.54 11.48
N PHE A 46 3.61 -0.90 10.39
CA PHE A 46 4.20 0.34 9.91
C PHE A 46 4.19 1.43 10.98
N LYS A 47 3.06 1.63 11.66
CA LYS A 47 2.94 2.64 12.72
C LYS A 47 3.97 2.45 13.84
N LYS A 48 4.12 1.21 14.33
CA LYS A 48 5.10 0.87 15.36
C LYS A 48 6.53 1.18 14.91
N VAL A 49 6.88 0.83 13.67
CA VAL A 49 8.21 1.12 13.11
C VAL A 49 8.40 2.62 12.92
N PHE A 50 7.40 3.31 12.39
CA PHE A 50 7.45 4.73 12.09
C PHE A 50 7.56 5.58 13.36
N ASP A 51 6.76 5.27 14.38
CA ASP A 51 6.84 5.89 15.71
C ASP A 51 8.20 5.65 16.38
N SER A 52 8.88 4.53 16.08
CA SER A 52 10.20 4.23 16.65
C SER A 52 11.38 4.98 16.01
N ILE A 53 11.16 5.64 14.88
CA ILE A 53 12.23 6.33 14.12
C ILE A 53 12.03 7.84 14.06
N ARG A 54 10.86 8.35 14.42
CA ARG A 54 10.51 9.77 14.36
C ARG A 54 10.49 10.41 15.74
N THR A 55 10.61 11.73 15.78
CA THR A 55 10.36 12.53 16.98
C THR A 55 8.87 12.54 17.34
N CYS A 56 8.56 13.04 18.53
CA CYS A 56 7.20 13.23 19.01
C CYS A 56 6.35 14.06 18.03
N ASP A 57 5.03 13.87 18.04
CA ASP A 57 4.11 14.56 17.11
C ASP A 57 4.22 16.09 17.13
N SER A 58 4.59 16.69 18.28
CA SER A 58 4.81 18.13 18.42
C SER A 58 5.98 18.66 17.59
N ASP A 59 6.97 17.82 17.34
CA ASP A 59 8.26 18.17 16.73
C ASP A 59 8.46 17.48 15.37
N PHE A 60 7.43 16.76 14.90
CA PHE A 60 7.46 16.03 13.65
C PHE A 60 6.60 16.72 12.59
N THR A 61 7.21 16.96 11.44
CA THR A 61 6.51 17.49 10.25
C THR A 61 6.77 16.61 9.04
N CYS A 62 5.84 16.57 8.10
CA CYS A 62 6.08 15.88 6.85
C CYS A 62 5.45 16.57 5.65
N GLN A 63 5.93 16.17 4.49
CA GLN A 63 5.35 16.53 3.22
C GLN A 63 5.25 15.27 2.34
N VAL A 64 4.08 14.99 1.78
CA VAL A 64 3.89 13.90 0.82
C VAL A 64 3.39 14.50 -0.49
N ASN A 65 4.13 14.30 -1.59
CA ASN A 65 3.78 14.80 -2.92
C ASN A 65 3.41 16.29 -2.99
N GLY A 66 4.05 17.13 -2.15
CA GLY A 66 3.77 18.57 -2.09
C GLY A 66 2.83 18.96 -0.95
N GLN A 67 1.98 18.05 -0.46
CA GLN A 67 1.05 18.32 0.64
C GLN A 67 1.77 18.28 1.99
N VAL A 68 1.59 19.31 2.81
CA VAL A 68 2.17 19.39 4.16
C VAL A 68 1.21 18.76 5.18
N GLY A 69 1.74 18.01 6.13
CA GLY A 69 0.98 17.39 7.20
C GLY A 69 1.86 16.84 8.33
N ASN A 70 1.27 15.98 9.16
CA ASN A 70 1.95 15.26 10.24
C ASN A 70 2.09 13.77 9.90
N ALA A 71 2.52 12.95 10.86
CA ALA A 71 2.69 11.50 10.69
C ALA A 71 1.50 10.80 10.01
N ARG A 72 0.28 11.29 10.27
CA ARG A 72 -0.97 10.76 9.68
C ARG A 72 -0.98 10.86 8.15
N LEU A 73 -0.40 11.89 7.56
CA LEU A 73 -0.37 12.08 6.11
C LEU A 73 0.43 10.98 5.40
N ILE A 74 1.51 10.51 6.01
CA ILE A 74 2.32 9.39 5.48
C ILE A 74 1.55 8.08 5.61
N GLU A 75 0.89 7.86 6.75
CA GLU A 75 0.00 6.70 6.90
C GLU A 75 -1.11 6.71 5.84
N ASP A 76 -1.74 7.87 5.60
CA ASP A 76 -2.80 8.05 4.61
C ASP A 76 -2.33 7.70 3.21
N PHE A 77 -1.11 8.10 2.85
CA PHE A 77 -0.47 7.71 1.59
C PHE A 77 -0.35 6.19 1.47
N PHE A 78 0.16 5.49 2.49
CA PHE A 78 0.30 4.04 2.42
C PHE A 78 -1.05 3.32 2.48
N ILE A 79 -2.01 3.79 3.26
CA ILE A 79 -3.38 3.28 3.29
C ILE A 79 -4.00 3.34 1.90
N PHE A 80 -3.82 4.46 1.19
CA PHE A 80 -4.30 4.61 -0.18
C PHE A 80 -3.67 3.56 -1.11
N VAL A 81 -2.34 3.41 -1.09
CA VAL A 81 -1.65 2.42 -1.95
C VAL A 81 -2.12 0.99 -1.64
N LEU A 82 -2.18 0.64 -0.36
CA LEU A 82 -2.60 -0.69 0.11
C LEU A 82 -4.08 -1.02 -0.19
N CYS A 83 -4.90 -0.05 -0.59
CA CYS A 83 -6.27 -0.33 -1.04
C CYS A 83 -6.32 -1.26 -2.25
N GLY A 84 -5.35 -1.14 -3.16
CA GLY A 84 -5.33 -1.90 -4.41
C GLY A 84 -4.09 -2.76 -4.59
N PHE A 85 -3.02 -2.45 -3.88
CA PHE A 85 -1.70 -2.93 -4.23
C PHE A 85 -0.93 -3.44 -3.02
N ASP A 86 -0.19 -4.52 -3.22
CA ASP A 86 0.80 -4.97 -2.24
C ASP A 86 2.21 -4.54 -2.65
N PHE A 87 3.03 -4.20 -1.66
CA PHE A 87 4.45 -3.97 -1.87
C PHE A 87 5.16 -5.31 -2.07
N VAL A 88 5.81 -5.48 -3.21
CA VAL A 88 6.57 -6.68 -3.57
C VAL A 88 8.05 -6.51 -3.23
N ASP A 89 8.59 -5.32 -3.52
CA ASP A 89 10.00 -5.02 -3.35
C ASP A 89 10.18 -3.51 -3.13
N VAL A 90 11.18 -3.14 -2.34
CA VAL A 90 11.57 -1.75 -2.15
C VAL A 90 13.09 -1.65 -2.25
N LYS A 91 13.55 -0.84 -3.20
CA LYS A 91 14.97 -0.60 -3.47
C LYS A 91 15.29 0.86 -3.21
N VAL A 92 16.10 1.11 -2.18
CA VAL A 92 16.73 2.40 -1.93
C VAL A 92 18.06 2.42 -2.69
N GLU A 93 18.28 3.41 -3.54
CA GLU A 93 19.53 3.58 -4.29
C GLU A 93 20.69 3.79 -3.32
N LYS A 94 21.83 3.16 -3.60
CA LYS A 94 23.05 3.38 -2.83
C LYS A 94 23.68 4.69 -3.34
N LEU A 95 23.77 5.70 -2.48
CA LEU A 95 24.61 6.87 -2.75
C LEU A 95 26.03 6.37 -3.03
N SER A 96 26.56 6.66 -4.22
CA SER A 96 27.93 6.28 -4.57
C SER A 96 28.89 7.23 -3.86
N VAL A 97 29.99 6.69 -3.31
CA VAL A 97 31.00 7.47 -2.56
C VAL A 97 31.66 8.56 -3.42
N THR A 98 31.56 8.45 -4.75
CA THR A 98 32.04 9.44 -5.72
C THR A 98 31.09 10.61 -5.94
N ASP A 99 29.87 10.56 -5.42
CA ASP A 99 28.86 11.59 -5.60
C ASP A 99 28.97 12.64 -4.47
N VAL A 100 30.07 13.40 -4.50
CA VAL A 100 30.41 14.48 -3.55
C VAL A 100 29.34 15.59 -3.53
N ALA A 101 28.40 15.58 -4.48
CA ALA A 101 27.28 16.50 -4.59
C ALA A 101 25.95 15.96 -4.01
N SER A 102 25.90 14.70 -3.56
CA SER A 102 24.67 14.13 -3.00
C SER A 102 24.51 14.54 -1.53
N ASP A 103 23.56 15.44 -1.26
CA ASP A 103 23.18 15.82 0.10
C ASP A 103 22.73 14.55 0.85
N PRO A 104 23.35 14.23 2.00
CA PRO A 104 23.10 12.99 2.76
C PRO A 104 21.68 12.86 3.29
N CYS A 105 20.92 13.96 3.26
CA CYS A 105 19.51 14.00 3.62
C CYS A 105 18.61 13.49 2.49
N ASN A 106 19.11 13.41 1.24
CA ASN A 106 18.34 13.03 0.08
C ASN A 106 18.54 11.57 -0.32
N PHE A 107 17.44 10.90 -0.55
CA PHE A 107 17.34 9.50 -0.92
C PHE A 107 16.52 9.36 -2.18
N ARG A 108 16.87 8.36 -2.97
CA ARG A 108 16.13 7.96 -4.17
C ARG A 108 15.96 6.45 -4.17
N GLY A 109 14.97 5.99 -4.90
CA GLY A 109 14.70 4.56 -5.00
C GLY A 109 13.49 4.28 -5.86
N ALA A 110 13.08 3.01 -5.83
CA ALA A 110 11.82 2.58 -6.38
C ALA A 110 11.23 1.46 -5.53
N TYR A 111 9.92 1.40 -5.45
CA TYR A 111 9.21 0.24 -4.94
C TYR A 111 8.36 -0.39 -6.05
N THR A 112 8.11 -1.68 -5.91
CA THR A 112 7.33 -2.46 -6.86
C THR A 112 6.01 -2.83 -6.21
N LEU A 113 4.92 -2.52 -6.90
CA LEU A 113 3.56 -2.82 -6.48
C LEU A 113 2.99 -3.96 -7.32
N ALA A 114 2.30 -4.91 -6.68
CA ALA A 114 1.45 -5.87 -7.37
C ALA A 114 -0.02 -5.48 -7.21
N HIS A 115 -0.76 -5.42 -8.32
CA HIS A 115 -2.22 -5.27 -8.27
C HIS A 115 -2.85 -6.62 -7.91
N THR A 116 -3.25 -6.78 -6.65
CA THR A 116 -3.65 -8.08 -6.08
C THR A 116 -5.12 -8.13 -5.65
N ARG A 117 -5.79 -6.98 -5.54
CA ARG A 117 -7.17 -6.85 -5.05
C ARG A 117 -7.93 -5.78 -5.82
N PRO A 118 -9.28 -5.82 -5.86
CA PRO A 118 -10.07 -4.78 -6.50
C PRO A 118 -9.72 -3.39 -5.98
N PHE A 119 -9.44 -2.47 -6.89
CA PHE A 119 -9.08 -1.09 -6.58
C PHE A 119 -10.02 -0.14 -7.30
N LEU A 120 -10.97 0.47 -6.57
CA LEU A 120 -11.92 1.43 -7.15
C LEU A 120 -12.71 0.85 -8.34
N GLY A 121 -13.07 -0.44 -8.26
CA GLY A 121 -13.74 -1.17 -9.34
C GLY A 121 -12.80 -1.77 -10.39
N TRP A 122 -11.50 -1.43 -10.39
CA TRP A 122 -10.51 -2.10 -11.23
C TRP A 122 -10.17 -3.47 -10.64
N ILE A 123 -10.48 -4.54 -11.37
CA ILE A 123 -10.28 -5.93 -10.92
C ILE A 123 -8.89 -6.41 -11.40
N PRO A 124 -8.08 -7.04 -10.53
CA PRO A 124 -6.78 -7.59 -10.93
C PRO A 124 -6.97 -8.81 -11.83
N SER A 125 -6.05 -9.02 -12.78
CA SER A 125 -6.14 -10.10 -13.77
C SER A 125 -6.30 -11.49 -13.16
N ARG A 126 -5.72 -11.76 -11.98
CA ARG A 126 -5.90 -13.04 -11.27
C ARG A 126 -7.33 -13.25 -10.74
N ALA A 127 -8.02 -12.19 -10.30
CA ALA A 127 -9.38 -12.30 -9.80
C ALA A 127 -10.42 -12.48 -10.92
N ALA A 128 -10.15 -11.95 -12.11
CA ALA A 128 -11.03 -12.08 -13.27
C ALA A 128 -11.25 -13.54 -13.70
N HIS A 129 -10.27 -14.43 -13.49
CA HIS A 129 -10.39 -15.85 -13.82
C HIS A 129 -11.13 -16.68 -12.76
N SER A 130 -11.33 -16.14 -11.54
CA SER A 130 -11.99 -16.89 -10.44
C SER A 130 -13.51 -16.65 -10.36
N LEU A 131 -14.02 -15.63 -11.07
CA LEU A 131 -15.44 -15.28 -11.13
C LEU A 131 -16.21 -16.00 -12.26
N GLY A 132 -15.57 -16.95 -12.94
CA GLY A 132 -16.11 -17.66 -14.10
C GLY A 132 -16.38 -19.14 -13.88
N THR A 133 -16.96 -19.56 -12.75
CA THR A 133 -17.67 -20.86 -12.68
C THR A 133 -18.74 -20.80 -11.60
N ALA A 134 -19.95 -20.35 -11.97
CA ALA A 134 -21.13 -20.71 -11.22
C ALA A 134 -21.48 -22.16 -11.57
N PRO A 135 -21.68 -23.08 -10.60
CA PRO A 135 -22.26 -24.38 -10.90
C PRO A 135 -23.71 -24.13 -11.31
N SER A 136 -24.02 -24.34 -12.58
CA SER A 136 -25.40 -24.39 -13.06
C SER A 136 -26.09 -25.56 -12.37
N ASP A 137 -27.03 -25.23 -11.51
CA ASP A 137 -28.07 -26.15 -11.04
C ASP A 137 -28.69 -26.87 -12.24
N ASN A 138 -28.61 -28.20 -12.23
CA ASN A 138 -29.51 -29.06 -12.97
C ASN A 138 -29.86 -30.24 -12.05
N LYS A 139 -30.94 -30.07 -11.29
CA LYS A 139 -31.75 -31.19 -10.79
C LYS A 139 -32.82 -31.49 -11.83
N PRO A 140 -33.21 -32.76 -12.01
CA PRO A 140 -34.50 -33.13 -11.43
C PRO A 140 -34.49 -34.48 -10.70
N ASP A 141 -35.59 -34.67 -9.97
CA ASP A 141 -35.88 -35.63 -8.92
C ASP A 141 -36.18 -37.09 -9.34
N VAL A 142 -36.24 -37.93 -8.28
CA VAL A 142 -37.07 -39.12 -8.03
C VAL A 142 -36.44 -40.52 -8.24
N CYS A 143 -36.10 -41.08 -7.08
CA CYS A 143 -36.30 -42.43 -6.52
C CYS A 143 -36.38 -43.68 -7.42
N ASN A 144 -35.55 -44.67 -7.11
CA ASN A 144 -36.07 -45.97 -6.66
C ASN A 144 -35.04 -46.80 -5.87
N ASP A 145 -35.52 -47.32 -4.74
CA ASP A 145 -34.89 -48.32 -3.88
C ASP A 145 -34.58 -49.62 -4.62
N LYS A 146 -33.47 -50.27 -4.24
CA LYS A 146 -33.44 -51.69 -3.85
C LYS A 146 -32.09 -52.06 -3.22
N ASN A 147 -32.12 -52.29 -1.91
CA ASN A 147 -31.15 -53.07 -1.15
C ASN A 147 -31.04 -54.49 -1.70
N ILE A 148 -29.83 -55.04 -1.81
CA ILE A 148 -29.50 -56.43 -1.44
C ILE A 148 -28.06 -56.46 -0.89
N ASP A 149 -27.92 -57.05 0.30
CA ASP A 149 -26.72 -57.31 1.09
C ASP A 149 -25.71 -58.29 0.45
N GLY A 150 -24.45 -58.22 0.88
CA GLY A 150 -23.49 -59.33 0.74
C GLY A 150 -22.01 -58.91 0.83
N PRO A 151 -21.27 -59.25 1.91
CA PRO A 151 -19.99 -58.63 2.25
C PRO A 151 -18.76 -59.42 1.80
N GLY A 152 -17.62 -58.74 1.67
CA GLY A 152 -16.29 -59.36 1.84
C GLY A 152 -15.22 -58.92 0.84
N SER A 153 -14.47 -57.86 1.19
CA SER A 153 -13.02 -57.81 0.97
C SER A 153 -12.44 -56.61 1.72
N GLU A 154 -11.62 -56.92 2.71
CA GLU A 154 -10.77 -55.95 3.40
C GLU A 154 -9.61 -55.56 2.46
N GLU A 155 -9.53 -54.29 2.13
CA GLU A 155 -8.40 -53.68 1.42
C GLU A 155 -7.80 -52.64 2.38
N GLN A 156 -6.63 -52.96 2.95
CA GLN A 156 -5.86 -52.04 3.77
C GLN A 156 -4.62 -51.55 3.02
N THR A 157 -4.40 -50.25 3.21
CA THR A 157 -3.12 -49.52 3.27
C THR A 157 -2.39 -49.16 1.97
N SER A 158 -2.45 -47.84 1.70
CA SER A 158 -1.31 -46.92 1.80
C SER A 158 -0.18 -47.04 0.78
N GLY A 159 0.14 -45.93 0.12
CA GLY A 159 1.51 -45.71 -0.34
C GLY A 159 1.62 -44.79 -1.52
N ALA A 160 1.79 -43.50 -1.23
CA ALA A 160 1.93 -42.41 -2.16
C ALA A 160 3.12 -42.57 -3.14
N ASN A 161 2.85 -42.43 -4.44
CA ASN A 161 3.81 -41.95 -5.43
C ASN A 161 3.79 -40.41 -5.42
N SER A 162 4.65 -39.77 -4.63
CA SER A 162 4.90 -38.33 -4.74
C SER A 162 6.18 -38.12 -5.54
N LEU A 163 5.98 -37.92 -6.85
CA LEU A 163 7.00 -37.43 -7.76
C LEU A 163 7.37 -35.99 -7.40
N ILE A 164 8.67 -35.84 -7.27
CA ILE A 164 9.44 -34.65 -6.97
C ILE A 164 9.31 -33.62 -8.11
N SER A 165 9.10 -32.38 -7.70
CA SER A 165 9.63 -31.15 -8.30
C SER A 165 9.29 -30.81 -9.76
N SER A 166 8.18 -30.09 -9.93
CA SER A 166 8.01 -29.12 -11.02
C SER A 166 7.00 -28.01 -10.65
N ARG A 167 7.26 -27.28 -9.55
CA ARG A 167 6.42 -26.15 -9.10
C ARG A 167 7.11 -24.78 -9.10
N GLY A 168 8.27 -24.68 -9.78
CA GLY A 168 9.16 -23.52 -9.66
C GLY A 168 9.15 -22.48 -10.78
N LEU A 169 8.40 -22.64 -11.88
CA LEU A 169 8.60 -21.78 -13.07
C LEU A 169 7.33 -21.28 -13.80
N SER A 170 6.18 -21.16 -13.12
CA SER A 170 4.94 -20.67 -13.77
C SER A 170 4.09 -19.70 -12.93
N LEU A 171 4.62 -19.12 -11.84
CA LEU A 171 3.86 -18.17 -11.02
C LEU A 171 4.14 -16.69 -11.32
N GLU A 172 5.19 -16.38 -12.09
CA GLU A 172 5.59 -15.00 -12.41
C GLU A 172 4.78 -14.35 -13.56
N GLN A 173 3.99 -15.12 -14.31
CA GLN A 173 3.52 -14.65 -15.62
C GLN A 173 2.16 -13.91 -15.65
N GLN A 174 1.52 -13.62 -14.51
CA GLN A 174 0.21 -12.93 -14.53
C GLN A 174 -0.05 -11.92 -13.40
N THR A 175 0.93 -11.60 -12.55
CA THR A 175 0.80 -10.50 -11.59
C THR A 175 1.46 -9.27 -12.17
N ARG A 176 0.65 -8.29 -12.59
CA ARG A 176 1.16 -7.04 -13.16
C ARG A 176 1.87 -6.24 -12.07
N LEU A 177 3.15 -5.96 -12.31
CA LEU A 177 4.02 -5.24 -11.41
C LEU A 177 4.18 -3.79 -11.87
N LEU A 178 3.89 -2.84 -11.00
CA LEU A 178 4.11 -1.41 -11.23
C LEU A 178 5.36 -0.98 -10.46
N LYS A 179 6.38 -0.54 -11.18
CA LYS A 179 7.58 0.03 -10.57
C LYS A 179 7.38 1.53 -10.39
N VAL A 180 7.34 1.99 -9.13
CA VAL A 180 7.11 3.39 -8.78
C VAL A 180 8.41 3.99 -8.26
N PRO A 181 9.00 4.98 -8.93
CA PRO A 181 10.14 5.69 -8.39
C PRO A 181 9.73 6.53 -7.19
N PHE A 182 10.64 6.79 -6.26
CA PHE A 182 10.44 7.77 -5.22
C PHE A 182 11.71 8.58 -4.98
N SER A 183 11.54 9.77 -4.45
CA SER A 183 12.58 10.51 -3.75
C SER A 183 12.11 10.86 -2.36
N ALA A 184 13.04 10.97 -1.43
CA ALA A 184 12.72 11.40 -0.09
C ALA A 184 13.86 12.24 0.49
N ARG A 185 13.50 13.25 1.27
CA ARG A 185 14.43 14.05 2.07
C ARG A 185 14.12 13.82 3.53
N MET A 186 15.11 13.48 4.35
CA MET A 186 14.95 13.28 5.78
C MET A 186 15.85 14.24 6.54
N GLU A 187 15.30 14.92 7.53
CA GLU A 187 16.05 15.70 8.51
C GLU A 187 15.78 15.13 9.89
N GLY A 188 16.79 15.16 10.74
CA GLY A 188 16.71 14.61 12.08
C GLY A 188 18.07 14.53 12.74
N SER A 189 18.11 13.84 13.86
CA SER A 189 19.32 13.54 14.62
C SER A 189 19.27 12.10 15.13
N GLU A 190 20.16 11.74 16.05
CA GLU A 190 20.12 10.44 16.72
C GLU A 190 18.82 10.21 17.52
N SER A 191 18.11 11.27 17.91
CA SER A 191 16.83 11.17 18.62
C SER A 191 15.64 10.83 17.71
N GLY A 192 15.82 10.86 16.39
CA GLY A 192 14.81 10.52 15.39
C GLY A 192 14.69 11.54 14.27
N ILE A 193 13.85 11.23 13.29
CA ILE A 193 13.51 12.15 12.19
C ILE A 193 12.51 13.19 12.70
N SER A 194 12.82 14.47 12.48
CA SER A 194 11.93 15.61 12.75
C SER A 194 11.19 16.06 11.49
N HIS A 195 11.76 15.80 10.32
CA HIS A 195 11.14 16.15 9.05
C HIS A 195 11.35 15.06 7.99
N ILE A 196 10.30 14.77 7.23
CA ILE A 196 10.41 13.94 6.03
C ILE A 196 9.59 14.52 4.88
N ILE A 197 10.22 14.62 3.71
CA ILE A 197 9.56 14.90 2.45
C ILE A 197 9.58 13.60 1.66
N LEU A 198 8.42 13.06 1.31
CA LEU A 198 8.28 11.89 0.44
C LEU A 198 7.63 12.31 -0.88
N ARG A 199 8.28 12.01 -2.00
CA ARG A 199 7.73 12.20 -3.34
C ARG A 199 7.67 10.85 -4.03
N SER A 200 6.45 10.46 -4.39
CA SER A 200 6.14 9.19 -5.02
C SER A 200 4.95 9.40 -5.96
N PRO A 201 5.15 9.43 -7.28
CA PRO A 201 4.12 9.66 -8.29
C PRO A 201 3.29 8.39 -8.52
N VAL A 202 2.84 7.74 -7.44
CA VAL A 202 2.13 6.46 -7.50
C VAL A 202 0.83 6.57 -8.29
N VAL A 203 0.12 7.68 -8.11
CA VAL A 203 -1.12 7.97 -8.83
C VAL A 203 -0.85 8.08 -10.33
N ASP A 204 0.19 8.83 -10.73
CA ASP A 204 0.57 8.97 -12.13
C ASP A 204 1.01 7.65 -12.75
N VAL A 205 1.77 6.83 -12.01
CA VAL A 205 2.20 5.49 -12.46
C VAL A 205 1.00 4.56 -12.63
N ILE A 206 0.03 4.58 -11.70
CA ILE A 206 -1.21 3.81 -11.81
C ILE A 206 -2.01 4.26 -13.03
N MET A 207 -2.18 5.58 -13.22
CA MET A 207 -2.90 6.14 -14.36
C MET A 207 -2.22 5.88 -15.71
N GLY A 208 -0.89 5.85 -15.74
CA GLY A 208 -0.10 5.55 -16.93
C GLY A 208 -0.06 4.06 -17.31
N SER A 209 -0.55 3.18 -16.45
CA SER A 209 -0.67 1.75 -16.75
C SER A 209 -1.67 1.53 -17.90
N HIS A 210 -1.31 0.71 -18.89
CA HIS A 210 -2.11 0.54 -20.12
C HIS A 210 -3.50 -0.08 -19.87
N ASP A 211 -3.70 -0.75 -18.74
CA ASP A 211 -4.98 -1.35 -18.36
C ASP A 211 -5.78 -0.52 -17.35
N CYS A 212 -5.33 0.70 -17.01
CA CYS A 212 -6.03 1.55 -16.07
C CYS A 212 -7.36 2.02 -16.68
N PRO A 213 -8.53 1.66 -16.13
CA PRO A 213 -9.82 2.05 -16.70
C PRO A 213 -9.99 3.56 -16.75
N ALA A 214 -10.66 4.09 -17.78
CA ALA A 214 -10.86 5.54 -17.91
C ALA A 214 -11.65 6.15 -16.74
N THR A 215 -12.61 5.43 -16.17
CA THR A 215 -13.38 5.87 -14.99
C THR A 215 -12.49 6.02 -13.76
N LEU A 216 -11.52 5.11 -13.59
CA LEU A 216 -10.53 5.17 -12.52
C LEU A 216 -9.66 6.43 -12.61
N GLN A 217 -9.26 6.82 -13.83
CA GLN A 217 -8.44 8.03 -14.02
C GLN A 217 -9.15 9.30 -13.53
N SER A 218 -10.47 9.41 -13.74
CA SER A 218 -11.25 10.55 -13.23
C SER A 218 -11.27 10.60 -11.70
N CYS A 219 -11.44 9.45 -11.04
CA CYS A 219 -11.37 9.37 -9.58
C CYS A 219 -9.96 9.71 -9.06
N LEU A 220 -8.91 9.20 -9.70
CA LEU A 220 -7.53 9.42 -9.31
C LEU A 220 -7.06 10.87 -9.47
N LYS A 221 -7.71 11.65 -10.36
CA LYS A 221 -7.46 13.09 -10.53
C LYS A 221 -8.17 13.98 -9.50
N SER A 222 -9.15 13.46 -8.77
CA SER A 222 -9.89 14.23 -7.76
C SER A 222 -9.27 14.05 -6.37
N ASP A 223 -8.76 15.14 -5.80
CA ASP A 223 -8.23 15.16 -4.43
C ASP A 223 -9.29 14.77 -3.39
N GLU A 224 -10.55 15.17 -3.60
CA GLU A 224 -11.68 14.79 -2.75
C GLU A 224 -11.94 13.29 -2.79
N ALA A 225 -11.88 12.66 -3.97
CA ALA A 225 -12.04 11.22 -4.11
C ALA A 225 -10.91 10.46 -3.41
N LEU A 226 -9.65 10.89 -3.57
CA LEU A 226 -8.51 10.31 -2.87
C LEU A 226 -8.66 10.41 -1.33
N LYS A 227 -9.08 11.58 -0.83
CA LYS A 227 -9.39 11.78 0.60
C LYS A 227 -10.53 10.88 1.08
N ALA A 228 -11.59 10.71 0.26
CA ALA A 228 -12.70 9.84 0.58
C ALA A 228 -12.27 8.37 0.70
N VAL A 229 -11.40 7.89 -0.20
CA VAL A 229 -10.83 6.53 -0.10
C VAL A 229 -10.14 6.32 1.24
N VAL A 230 -9.22 7.20 1.60
CA VAL A 230 -8.48 7.11 2.86
C VAL A 230 -9.42 7.17 4.07
N THR A 231 -10.42 8.06 4.03
CA THR A 231 -11.41 8.22 5.09
C THR A 231 -12.22 6.94 5.31
N LEU A 232 -12.73 6.35 4.23
CA LEU A 232 -13.46 5.07 4.28
C LEU A 232 -12.58 3.94 4.84
N ARG A 233 -11.31 3.88 4.42
CA ARG A 233 -10.37 2.87 4.94
C ARG A 233 -10.08 3.04 6.42
N ARG A 234 -9.95 4.28 6.91
CA ARG A 234 -9.81 4.55 8.35
C ARG A 234 -11.07 4.17 9.14
N ALA A 235 -12.23 4.21 8.51
CA ALA A 235 -13.48 3.68 9.06
C ALA A 235 -13.62 2.14 8.90
N ASN A 236 -12.54 1.44 8.52
CA ASN A 236 -12.51 0.00 8.30
C ASN A 236 -13.44 -0.52 7.18
N VAL A 237 -13.83 0.34 6.24
CA VAL A 237 -14.53 -0.10 5.03
C VAL A 237 -13.56 -0.94 4.19
N ARG A 238 -14.02 -2.13 3.79
CA ARG A 238 -13.23 -3.06 2.97
C ARG A 238 -12.92 -2.45 1.60
N PRO A 239 -11.70 -2.61 1.05
CA PRO A 239 -11.34 -2.01 -0.24
C PRO A 239 -12.26 -2.44 -1.39
N GLU A 240 -12.75 -3.68 -1.36
CA GLU A 240 -13.63 -4.22 -2.40
C GLU A 240 -14.98 -3.50 -2.49
N LEU A 241 -15.39 -2.79 -1.42
CA LEU A 241 -16.62 -2.00 -1.39
C LEU A 241 -16.41 -0.55 -1.85
N ILE A 242 -15.15 -0.11 -1.94
CA ILE A 242 -14.80 1.24 -2.38
C ILE A 242 -14.62 1.21 -3.90
N THR A 243 -15.66 1.61 -4.62
CA THR A 243 -15.69 1.64 -6.09
C THR A 243 -15.62 3.07 -6.62
N ASP A 244 -15.23 3.23 -7.89
CA ASP A 244 -15.31 4.50 -8.61
C ASP A 244 -16.71 5.13 -8.51
N LYS A 245 -17.77 4.33 -8.72
CA LYS A 245 -19.17 4.77 -8.56
C LYS A 245 -19.48 5.26 -7.15
N ALA A 246 -19.07 4.52 -6.12
CA ALA A 246 -19.29 4.92 -4.73
C ALA A 246 -18.59 6.25 -4.42
N LEU A 247 -17.35 6.45 -4.90
CA LEU A 247 -16.64 7.71 -4.71
C LEU A 247 -17.30 8.90 -5.44
N ILE A 248 -17.81 8.68 -6.65
CA ILE A 248 -18.56 9.71 -7.39
C ILE A 248 -19.82 10.10 -6.62
N GLU A 249 -20.55 9.13 -6.06
CA GLU A 249 -21.74 9.42 -5.25
C GLU A 249 -21.41 10.14 -3.93
N ILE A 250 -20.32 9.76 -3.26
CA ILE A 250 -19.85 10.41 -2.03
C ILE A 250 -19.47 11.86 -2.30
N THR A 251 -18.71 12.10 -3.37
CA THR A 251 -18.30 13.46 -3.74
C THR A 251 -19.50 14.32 -4.16
N ALA A 252 -20.51 13.75 -4.82
CA ALA A 252 -21.75 14.44 -5.17
C ALA A 252 -22.67 14.73 -3.96
N LYS A 253 -22.66 13.88 -2.92
CA LYS A 253 -23.57 13.96 -1.75
C LYS A 253 -22.81 14.15 -0.43
N LYS A 254 -21.77 15.01 -0.45
CA LYS A 254 -20.76 15.15 0.62
C LYS A 254 -21.34 15.27 2.04
N GLU A 255 -22.37 16.12 2.24
CA GLU A 255 -22.95 16.38 3.56
C GLU A 255 -23.70 15.17 4.13
N SER A 256 -24.54 14.51 3.32
CA SER A 256 -25.31 13.34 3.73
C SER A 256 -24.40 12.16 4.10
N TRP A 257 -23.30 11.98 3.36
CA TRP A 257 -22.32 10.94 3.66
C TRP A 257 -21.48 11.23 4.89
N ALA A 258 -21.03 12.47 5.07
CA ALA A 258 -20.26 12.86 6.24
C ALA A 258 -21.08 12.65 7.54
N SER A 259 -22.38 12.96 7.50
CA SER A 259 -23.30 12.69 8.61
C SER A 259 -23.52 11.18 8.84
N ALA A 260 -23.76 10.39 7.79
CA ALA A 260 -24.00 8.95 7.89
C ALA A 260 -22.78 8.15 8.40
N LEU A 261 -21.56 8.63 8.12
CA LEU A 261 -20.31 8.01 8.57
C LEU A 261 -19.84 8.52 9.94
N GLY A 262 -20.59 9.41 10.60
CA GLY A 262 -20.22 9.98 11.90
C GLY A 262 -18.95 10.85 11.84
N ILE A 263 -18.72 11.52 10.71
CA ILE A 263 -17.54 12.37 10.47
C ILE A 263 -17.83 13.85 10.83
N LEU A 264 -19.10 14.23 10.94
CA LEU A 264 -19.57 15.57 11.37
C LEU A 264 -20.03 15.56 12.83
#